data_AF-M0AS92-F1
#
_entry.id   AF-M0AS92-F1
#
_cell.length_a   1.000
_cell.length_b   1.000
_cell.length_c   1.000
_cell.angle_alpha   90.00
_cell.angle_beta   90.00
_cell.angle_gamma   90.00
#
_symmetry.space_group_name_H-M   'P 1'
#
loop_
_entity.id
_entity.type
_entity.pdbx_description
1 polymer ?
#
loop_
_entity_poly.entity_id
_entity_poly.type
_entity_poly.pdbx_seq_one_letter_code
_entity_poly.pdbx_strand_id
1 'polypeptide(L)'
;MKLRQNARHFASRTALETPVVRSVAKSGLVKLHTRVFLKKAAPEHADEREAHLDDLFEATVDTYLRALNDGYSEAEAREITHIQANFDFYNHGWTEMMEFPTDELEAHYDRYREFFERWDITIDEPLGQFKPPEGLTEAPSTPEKLENPEHPHAEGGFADDVYVETESGELVVGGQEEPENVDVSQAVGVSGETATDANGSGGDGSSSEAFGSSGNGSRD
;
A
#
# COMPACT_ATOMS: atom_id res chain seq x y z
N MET A 1 9.01 -2.69 -4.63
CA MET A 1 7.96 -1.88 -3.97
C MET A 1 8.56 -0.95 -2.91
N LYS A 2 7.99 0.26 -2.69
CA LYS A 2 8.41 1.19 -1.62
C LYS A 2 7.29 1.39 -0.60
N LEU A 3 7.47 0.89 0.61
CA LEU A 3 6.55 1.09 1.73
C LEU A 3 7.17 2.02 2.76
N ARG A 4 6.48 3.12 3.06
CA ARG A 4 6.82 3.99 4.20
C ARG A 4 5.99 3.60 5.40
N GLN A 5 6.60 3.58 6.57
CA GLN A 5 5.98 3.28 7.85
C GLN A 5 6.24 4.47 8.78
N ASN A 6 5.26 4.87 9.56
CA ASN A 6 5.37 6.00 10.49
C ASN A 6 4.55 5.68 11.77
N ALA A 7 4.58 6.56 12.77
CA ALA A 7 3.87 6.36 14.03
C ALA A 7 2.37 6.00 13.88
N ARG A 8 1.69 6.52 12.85
CA ARG A 8 0.28 6.18 12.58
C ARG A 8 0.10 4.72 12.14
N HIS A 9 1.08 4.13 11.46
CA HIS A 9 1.03 2.71 11.08
C HIS A 9 1.11 1.83 12.32
N PHE A 10 2.04 2.11 13.24
CA PHE A 10 2.12 1.43 14.52
C PHE A 10 0.83 1.61 15.35
N ALA A 11 0.27 2.82 15.39
CA ALA A 11 -1.01 3.07 16.07
C ALA A 11 -2.15 2.26 15.48
N SER A 12 -2.21 2.16 14.15
CA SER A 12 -3.22 1.38 13.44
C SER A 12 -3.08 -0.12 13.73
N ARG A 13 -1.85 -0.65 13.76
CA ARG A 13 -1.57 -2.02 14.19
C ARG A 13 -2.07 -2.30 15.61
N THR A 14 -1.64 -1.49 16.58
CA THR A 14 -2.04 -1.65 17.99
C THR A 14 -3.56 -1.56 18.15
N ALA A 15 -4.22 -0.70 17.37
CA ALA A 15 -5.67 -0.61 17.37
C ALA A 15 -6.34 -1.88 16.81
N LEU A 16 -5.78 -2.51 15.77
CA LEU A 16 -6.29 -3.79 15.26
C LEU A 16 -6.14 -4.95 16.24
N GLU A 17 -5.14 -4.94 17.11
CA GLU A 17 -4.97 -5.94 18.17
C GLU A 17 -5.86 -5.66 19.39
N THR A 18 -6.38 -4.44 19.52
CA THR A 18 -7.20 -4.01 20.67
C THR A 18 -8.68 -4.30 20.41
N PRO A 19 -9.33 -5.24 21.14
CA PRO A 19 -10.69 -5.70 20.81
C PRO A 19 -11.76 -4.61 20.71
N VAL A 20 -11.63 -3.53 21.50
CA VAL A 20 -12.63 -2.45 21.57
C VAL A 20 -12.61 -1.56 20.33
N VAL A 21 -11.44 -1.31 19.75
CA VAL A 21 -11.27 -0.39 18.60
C VAL A 21 -10.93 -1.11 17.29
N ARG A 22 -10.68 -2.43 17.34
CA ARG A 22 -10.32 -3.26 16.18
C ARG A 22 -11.24 -3.08 14.98
N SER A 23 -12.55 -3.12 15.19
CA SER A 23 -13.52 -3.00 14.08
C SER A 23 -13.45 -1.63 13.41
N VAL A 24 -13.34 -0.56 14.20
CA VAL A 24 -13.21 0.82 13.70
C VAL A 24 -11.90 1.02 12.96
N ALA A 25 -10.79 0.50 13.50
CA ALA A 25 -9.48 0.56 12.87
C ALA A 25 -9.46 -0.22 11.54
N LYS A 26 -10.03 -1.44 11.51
CA LYS A 26 -10.18 -2.24 10.28
C LYS A 26 -10.97 -1.47 9.22
N SER A 27 -12.17 -0.98 9.54
CA SER A 27 -12.96 -0.20 8.59
C SER A 27 -12.29 1.10 8.14
N GLY A 28 -11.51 1.74 9.03
CA GLY A 28 -10.74 2.93 8.69
C GLY A 28 -9.61 2.64 7.69
N LEU A 29 -8.87 1.55 7.90
CA LEU A 29 -7.79 1.12 7.02
C LEU A 29 -8.29 0.70 5.64
N VAL A 30 -9.39 -0.04 5.57
CA VAL A 30 -10.04 -0.43 4.29
C VAL A 30 -10.37 0.84 3.50
N LYS A 31 -11.15 1.76 4.08
CA LYS A 31 -11.53 3.02 3.43
C LYS A 31 -10.35 3.88 2.99
N LEU A 32 -9.26 3.87 3.76
CA LEU A 32 -8.05 4.59 3.38
C LEU A 32 -7.43 3.98 2.13
N HIS A 33 -7.20 2.66 2.11
CA HIS A 33 -6.58 1.98 0.98
C HIS A 33 -7.46 2.04 -0.27
N THR A 34 -8.77 1.80 -0.13
CA THR A 34 -9.74 1.96 -1.23
C THR A 34 -9.61 3.35 -1.84
N ARG A 35 -9.65 4.42 -1.04
CA ARG A 35 -9.51 5.78 -1.56
C ARG A 35 -8.16 6.03 -2.25
N VAL A 36 -7.07 5.48 -1.71
CA VAL A 36 -5.74 5.64 -2.30
C VAL A 36 -5.68 4.95 -3.67
N PHE A 37 -6.19 3.74 -3.77
CA PHE A 37 -6.15 2.95 -5.00
C PHE A 37 -7.16 3.42 -6.04
N LEU A 38 -8.32 3.94 -5.63
CA LEU A 38 -9.26 4.62 -6.53
C LEU A 38 -8.66 5.85 -7.21
N LYS A 39 -7.72 6.55 -6.57
CA LYS A 39 -6.98 7.67 -7.20
C LYS A 39 -5.98 7.20 -8.26
N LYS A 40 -5.54 5.95 -8.19
CA LYS A 40 -4.63 5.33 -9.17
C LYS A 40 -5.39 4.63 -10.30
N ALA A 41 -6.63 4.18 -10.03
CA ALA A 41 -7.48 3.51 -10.99
C ALA A 41 -7.77 4.38 -12.22
N ALA A 42 -8.03 3.72 -13.35
CA ALA A 42 -8.57 4.37 -14.54
C ALA A 42 -9.85 5.16 -14.18
N PRO A 43 -9.91 6.50 -14.42
CA PRO A 43 -11.01 7.34 -13.94
C PRO A 43 -12.40 6.89 -14.39
N GLU A 44 -12.50 6.28 -15.57
CA GLU A 44 -13.72 5.74 -16.14
C GLU A 44 -14.28 4.52 -15.38
N HIS A 45 -13.44 3.84 -14.59
CA HIS A 45 -13.79 2.62 -13.86
C HIS A 45 -13.64 2.75 -12.35
N ALA A 46 -13.18 3.89 -11.84
CA ALA A 46 -12.89 4.07 -10.42
C ALA A 46 -14.12 3.74 -9.55
N ASP A 47 -15.26 4.35 -9.80
CA ASP A 47 -16.49 4.11 -9.02
C ASP A 47 -16.95 2.65 -9.09
N GLU A 48 -16.74 1.97 -10.22
CA GLU A 48 -17.12 0.56 -10.41
C GLU A 48 -16.22 -0.42 -9.65
N ARG A 49 -14.99 -0.02 -9.33
CA ARG A 49 -14.01 -0.85 -8.61
C ARG A 49 -14.08 -0.68 -7.09
N GLU A 50 -14.78 0.34 -6.58
CA GLU A 50 -14.79 0.67 -5.14
C GLU A 50 -15.22 -0.52 -4.27
N ALA A 51 -16.33 -1.18 -4.60
CA ALA A 51 -16.84 -2.29 -3.81
C ALA A 51 -15.89 -3.51 -3.82
N HIS A 52 -15.29 -3.81 -4.98
CA HIS A 52 -14.28 -4.86 -5.09
C HIS A 52 -13.06 -4.57 -4.22
N LEU A 53 -12.56 -3.33 -4.28
CA LEU A 53 -11.41 -2.90 -3.48
C LEU A 53 -11.70 -2.92 -1.98
N ASP A 54 -12.91 -2.54 -1.57
CA ASP A 54 -13.34 -2.64 -0.17
C ASP A 54 -13.29 -4.11 0.31
N ASP A 55 -13.85 -5.05 -0.47
CA ASP A 55 -13.83 -6.48 -0.13
C ASP A 55 -12.40 -7.04 -0.10
N LEU A 56 -11.57 -6.68 -1.11
CA LEU A 56 -10.16 -7.09 -1.20
C LEU A 56 -9.35 -6.58 0.00
N PHE A 57 -9.50 -5.31 0.35
CA PHE A 57 -8.77 -4.73 1.48
C PHE A 57 -9.29 -5.23 2.81
N GLU A 58 -10.57 -5.60 2.92
CA GLU A 58 -11.09 -6.24 4.11
C GLU A 58 -10.42 -7.60 4.36
N ALA A 59 -10.29 -8.41 3.32
CA ALA A 59 -9.66 -9.74 3.38
C ALA A 59 -8.14 -9.66 3.62
N THR A 60 -7.45 -8.72 2.98
CA THR A 60 -6.00 -8.55 3.18
C THR A 60 -5.67 -8.01 4.58
N VAL A 61 -6.52 -7.20 5.22
CA VAL A 61 -6.34 -6.85 6.64
C VAL A 61 -6.33 -8.10 7.55
N ASP A 62 -7.15 -9.11 7.24
CA ASP A 62 -7.11 -10.38 7.98
C ASP A 62 -5.83 -11.17 7.70
N THR A 63 -5.31 -11.11 6.48
CA THR A 63 -4.00 -11.69 6.13
C THR A 63 -2.85 -11.01 6.89
N TYR A 64 -2.87 -9.67 6.96
CA TYR A 64 -1.91 -8.88 7.73
C TYR A 64 -1.86 -9.30 9.21
N LEU A 65 -3.03 -9.41 9.85
CA LEU A 65 -3.10 -9.86 11.25
C LEU A 65 -2.62 -11.29 11.42
N ARG A 66 -2.84 -12.15 10.40
CA ARG A 66 -2.31 -13.50 10.43
C ARG A 66 -0.80 -13.54 10.31
N ALA A 67 -0.21 -12.74 9.42
CA ALA A 67 1.24 -12.65 9.27
C ALA A 67 1.90 -12.20 10.58
N LEU A 68 1.38 -11.16 11.24
CA LEU A 68 1.86 -10.74 12.56
C LEU A 68 1.77 -11.87 13.60
N ASN A 69 0.65 -12.58 13.65
CA ASN A 69 0.47 -13.71 14.57
C ASN A 69 1.40 -14.91 14.25
N ASP A 70 1.80 -15.08 13.00
CA ASP A 70 2.76 -16.09 12.56
C ASP A 70 4.22 -15.66 12.79
N GLY A 71 4.46 -14.46 13.34
CA GLY A 71 5.77 -13.97 13.76
C GLY A 71 6.51 -13.12 12.73
N TYR A 72 5.85 -12.73 11.63
CA TYR A 72 6.38 -11.77 10.68
C TYR A 72 6.43 -10.38 11.32
N SER A 73 7.46 -9.61 10.98
CA SER A 73 7.55 -8.21 11.36
C SER A 73 6.43 -7.39 10.70
N GLU A 74 6.18 -6.20 11.24
CA GLU A 74 5.22 -5.26 10.66
C GLU A 74 5.52 -4.92 9.20
N ALA A 75 6.81 -4.78 8.87
CA ALA A 75 7.28 -4.54 7.52
C ALA A 75 6.88 -5.69 6.58
N GLU A 76 7.20 -6.92 6.97
CA GLU A 76 6.90 -8.12 6.17
C GLU A 76 5.39 -8.33 6.03
N ALA A 77 4.62 -8.16 7.11
CA ALA A 77 3.15 -8.31 7.07
C ALA A 77 2.49 -7.31 6.10
N ARG A 78 2.99 -6.08 6.04
CA ARG A 78 2.55 -5.10 5.04
C ARG A 78 2.99 -5.49 3.64
N GLU A 79 4.24 -5.91 3.47
CA GLU A 79 4.72 -6.34 2.16
C GLU A 79 3.89 -7.49 1.59
N ILE A 80 3.61 -8.51 2.40
CA ILE A 80 2.75 -9.66 2.06
C ILE A 80 1.39 -9.19 1.52
N THR A 81 0.73 -8.26 2.21
CA THR A 81 -0.61 -7.80 1.81
C THR A 81 -0.62 -6.92 0.57
N HIS A 82 0.41 -6.10 0.39
CA HIS A 82 0.59 -5.36 -0.85
C HIS A 82 0.90 -6.28 -2.04
N ILE A 83 1.65 -7.38 -1.82
CA ILE A 83 1.88 -8.41 -2.85
C ILE A 83 0.56 -9.08 -3.25
N GLN A 84 -0.29 -9.45 -2.29
CA GLN A 84 -1.62 -10.01 -2.59
C GLN A 84 -2.48 -9.05 -3.42
N ALA A 85 -2.51 -7.75 -3.05
CA ALA A 85 -3.25 -6.75 -3.82
C ALA A 85 -2.74 -6.66 -5.26
N ASN A 86 -1.42 -6.75 -5.48
CA ASN A 86 -0.85 -6.75 -6.84
C ASN A 86 -1.19 -8.01 -7.63
N PHE A 87 -1.32 -9.19 -7.01
CA PHE A 87 -1.81 -10.39 -7.69
C PHE A 87 -3.25 -10.20 -8.18
N ASP A 88 -4.10 -9.60 -7.36
CA ASP A 88 -5.48 -9.26 -7.74
C ASP A 88 -5.52 -8.24 -8.89
N PHE A 89 -4.74 -7.15 -8.78
CA PHE A 89 -4.65 -6.15 -9.85
C PHE A 89 -4.11 -6.75 -11.15
N TYR A 90 -3.16 -7.68 -11.06
CA TYR A 90 -2.66 -8.42 -12.22
C TYR A 90 -3.77 -9.26 -12.87
N ASN A 91 -4.53 -10.03 -12.08
CA ASN A 91 -5.62 -10.87 -12.58
C ASN A 91 -6.72 -10.06 -13.27
N HIS A 92 -6.94 -8.81 -12.83
CA HIS A 92 -7.86 -7.88 -13.45
C HIS A 92 -7.24 -7.04 -14.58
N GLY A 93 -5.93 -7.09 -14.81
CA GLY A 93 -5.24 -6.24 -15.79
C GLY A 93 -5.21 -4.76 -15.41
N TRP A 94 -5.32 -4.43 -14.12
CA TRP A 94 -5.25 -3.07 -13.58
C TRP A 94 -3.81 -2.62 -13.37
N THR A 95 -3.00 -2.65 -14.44
CA THR A 95 -1.56 -2.36 -14.38
C THR A 95 -1.27 -0.96 -13.85
N GLU A 96 -2.19 -0.01 -14.06
CA GLU A 96 -2.07 1.35 -13.51
C GLU A 96 -2.08 1.40 -11.98
N MET A 97 -2.62 0.38 -11.31
CA MET A 97 -2.71 0.31 -9.86
C MET A 97 -1.55 -0.47 -9.23
N MET A 98 -0.80 -1.23 -10.03
CA MET A 98 0.29 -2.08 -9.54
C MET A 98 1.45 -1.25 -8.96
N GLU A 99 2.07 -1.80 -7.92
CA GLU A 99 3.15 -1.20 -7.12
C GLU A 99 4.50 -1.86 -7.37
N PHE A 100 4.53 -2.91 -8.20
CA PHE A 100 5.71 -3.48 -8.81
C PHE A 100 5.38 -3.96 -10.25
N PRO A 101 6.39 -4.12 -11.13
CA PRO A 101 6.18 -4.56 -12.51
C PRO A 101 5.63 -5.99 -12.62
N THR A 102 4.82 -6.29 -13.63
CA THR A 102 4.26 -7.64 -13.86
C THR A 102 5.30 -8.75 -14.00
N ASP A 103 6.51 -8.47 -14.48
CA ASP A 103 7.59 -9.45 -14.57
C ASP A 103 8.28 -9.77 -13.23
N GLU A 104 7.92 -9.07 -12.15
CA GLU A 104 8.41 -9.33 -10.78
C GLU A 104 7.43 -10.17 -9.93
N LEU A 105 6.27 -10.57 -10.45
CA LEU A 105 5.24 -11.34 -9.71
C LEU A 105 5.78 -12.61 -9.06
N GLU A 106 6.49 -13.45 -9.82
CA GLU A 106 7.07 -14.70 -9.31
C GLU A 106 8.15 -14.43 -8.26
N ALA A 107 8.94 -13.38 -8.41
CA ALA A 107 9.97 -13.02 -7.45
C ALA A 107 9.37 -12.58 -6.10
N HIS A 108 8.29 -11.81 -6.13
CA HIS A 108 7.54 -11.42 -4.93
C HIS A 108 6.82 -12.62 -4.29
N TYR A 109 6.24 -13.51 -5.10
CA TYR A 109 5.67 -14.77 -4.62
C TYR A 109 6.73 -15.62 -3.89
N ASP A 110 7.89 -15.81 -4.52
CA ASP A 110 8.97 -16.65 -4.00
C ASP A 110 9.54 -16.16 -2.67
N ARG A 111 9.59 -14.84 -2.47
CA ARG A 111 10.09 -14.24 -1.23
C ARG A 111 9.29 -14.68 0.00
N TYR A 112 7.96 -14.77 -0.11
CA TYR A 112 7.06 -15.15 0.97
C TYR A 112 6.36 -16.50 0.73
N ARG A 113 6.96 -17.34 -0.11
CA ARG A 113 6.42 -18.64 -0.54
C ARG A 113 5.92 -19.48 0.63
N GLU A 114 6.68 -19.58 1.72
CA GLU A 114 6.28 -20.39 2.88
C GLU A 114 4.98 -19.90 3.53
N PHE A 115 4.77 -18.58 3.57
CA PHE A 115 3.51 -18.00 4.05
C PHE A 115 2.39 -18.26 3.06
N PHE A 116 2.63 -17.97 1.77
CA PHE A 116 1.63 -18.11 0.73
C PHE A 116 1.16 -19.56 0.55
N GLU A 117 2.08 -20.53 0.50
CA GLU A 117 1.75 -21.95 0.42
C GLU A 117 0.97 -22.44 1.65
N ARG A 118 1.27 -21.93 2.85
CA ARG A 118 0.53 -22.30 4.08
C ARG A 118 -0.93 -21.86 4.05
N TRP A 119 -1.20 -20.72 3.43
CA TRP A 119 -2.52 -20.09 3.41
C TRP A 119 -3.24 -20.23 2.06
N ASP A 120 -2.75 -21.11 1.19
CA ASP A 120 -3.26 -21.35 -0.17
C ASP A 120 -3.36 -20.07 -1.03
N ILE A 121 -2.50 -19.09 -0.78
CA ILE A 121 -2.40 -17.87 -1.59
C ILE A 121 -1.54 -18.18 -2.81
N THR A 122 -2.05 -17.85 -3.99
CA THR A 122 -1.32 -17.95 -5.26
C THR A 122 -1.51 -16.67 -6.08
N ILE A 123 -0.78 -16.53 -7.18
CA ILE A 123 -1.00 -15.42 -8.11
C ILE A 123 -2.44 -15.48 -8.66
N ASP A 124 -2.94 -16.66 -9.01
CA ASP A 124 -4.29 -16.84 -9.57
C ASP A 124 -5.42 -16.75 -8.51
N GLU A 125 -5.14 -17.09 -7.25
CA GLU A 125 -6.07 -16.98 -6.11
C GLU A 125 -5.42 -16.13 -4.99
N PRO A 126 -5.42 -14.79 -5.13
CA PRO A 126 -4.65 -13.88 -4.26
C PRO A 126 -5.00 -13.95 -2.77
N LEU A 127 -6.24 -14.37 -2.47
CA LEU A 127 -6.74 -14.41 -1.10
C LEU A 127 -6.63 -15.78 -0.45
N GLY A 128 -6.47 -16.87 -1.20
CA GLY A 128 -6.41 -18.23 -0.65
C GLY A 128 -7.49 -18.50 0.39
N GLN A 129 -7.08 -18.93 1.60
CA GLN A 129 -7.98 -19.18 2.73
C GLN A 129 -8.64 -17.93 3.34
N PHE A 130 -8.18 -16.73 3.00
CA PHE A 130 -8.76 -15.46 3.47
C PHE A 130 -9.90 -14.96 2.57
N LYS A 131 -10.19 -15.66 1.47
CA LYS A 131 -11.30 -15.32 0.58
C LYS A 131 -12.63 -15.33 1.35
N PRO A 132 -13.45 -14.26 1.28
CA PRO A 132 -14.76 -14.27 1.93
C PRO A 132 -15.66 -15.36 1.31
N PRO A 133 -16.54 -16.01 2.10
CA PRO A 133 -17.41 -17.08 1.61
C PRO A 133 -18.28 -16.71 0.40
N GLU A 134 -18.70 -15.45 0.34
CA GLU A 134 -19.49 -14.84 -0.73
C GLU A 134 -18.66 -14.48 -1.98
N GLY A 135 -17.33 -14.51 -1.88
CA GLY A 135 -16.42 -14.00 -2.91
C GLY A 135 -16.27 -12.48 -2.85
N LEU A 136 -15.46 -11.93 -3.76
CA LEU A 136 -15.32 -10.49 -3.94
C LEU A 136 -16.43 -9.97 -4.84
N THR A 137 -16.88 -8.74 -4.61
CA THR A 137 -17.76 -8.05 -5.55
C THR A 137 -17.08 -7.95 -6.91
N GLU A 138 -17.77 -8.33 -7.98
CA GLU A 138 -17.24 -8.26 -9.35
C GLU A 138 -16.96 -6.82 -9.78
N ALA A 139 -15.86 -6.61 -10.50
CA ALA A 139 -15.47 -5.31 -11.05
C ALA A 139 -14.93 -5.42 -12.49
N PRO A 140 -15.00 -4.35 -13.30
CA PRO A 140 -14.51 -4.37 -14.68
C PRO A 140 -13.00 -4.64 -14.77
N SER A 141 -12.63 -5.65 -15.55
CA SER A 141 -11.23 -5.98 -15.88
C SER A 141 -10.78 -5.32 -17.19
N THR A 142 -9.47 -5.05 -17.29
CA THR A 142 -8.80 -4.55 -18.50
C THR A 142 -7.61 -5.45 -18.88
N PRO A 143 -7.84 -6.76 -19.12
CA PRO A 143 -6.77 -7.74 -19.34
C PRO A 143 -5.88 -7.42 -20.56
N GLU A 144 -6.41 -6.71 -21.55
CA GLU A 144 -5.64 -6.24 -22.71
C GLU A 144 -4.46 -5.33 -22.34
N LYS A 145 -4.50 -4.67 -21.17
CA LYS A 145 -3.36 -3.87 -20.68
C LYS A 145 -2.14 -4.71 -20.32
N LEU A 146 -2.30 -6.01 -20.08
CA LEU A 146 -1.17 -6.91 -19.78
C LEU A 146 -0.27 -7.17 -21.00
N GLU A 147 -0.75 -6.93 -22.23
CA GLU A 147 0.06 -7.11 -23.45
C GLU A 147 1.18 -6.07 -23.59
N ASN A 148 0.92 -4.85 -23.09
CA ASN A 148 1.89 -3.76 -23.06
C ASN A 148 1.66 -2.92 -21.78
N PRO A 149 2.11 -3.44 -20.63
CA PRO A 149 1.72 -2.90 -19.34
C PRO A 149 2.41 -1.58 -19.04
N GLU A 150 1.62 -0.61 -18.59
CA GLU A 150 2.12 0.62 -17.97
C GLU A 150 1.99 0.50 -16.45
N HIS A 151 3.08 0.76 -15.73
CA HIS A 151 3.12 0.72 -14.26
C HIS A 151 3.55 2.08 -13.68
N PRO A 152 2.70 3.11 -13.68
CA PRO A 152 3.08 4.48 -13.28
C PRO A 152 3.51 4.59 -11.81
N HIS A 153 3.20 3.58 -11.00
CA HIS A 153 3.46 3.55 -9.56
C HIS A 153 4.41 2.42 -9.15
N ALA A 154 4.95 1.67 -10.11
CA ALA A 154 5.98 0.69 -9.87
C ALA A 154 7.37 1.29 -10.09
N GLU A 155 8.27 1.04 -9.14
CA GLU A 155 9.70 1.21 -9.36
C GLU A 155 10.34 -0.19 -9.37
N GLY A 156 10.83 -0.63 -10.54
CA GLY A 156 11.45 -1.94 -10.69
C GLY A 156 12.87 -2.01 -10.13
N GLY A 157 13.37 -3.23 -9.92
CA GLY A 157 14.78 -3.50 -9.66
C GLY A 157 15.27 -3.25 -8.23
N PHE A 158 14.42 -3.28 -7.21
CA PHE A 158 14.84 -3.07 -5.82
C PHE A 158 14.77 -4.34 -4.96
N ALA A 159 15.79 -4.50 -4.13
CA ALA A 159 15.70 -5.24 -2.87
C ALA A 159 14.78 -4.43 -1.93
N ASP A 160 13.61 -5.00 -1.66
CA ASP A 160 12.51 -4.39 -0.93
C ASP A 160 12.83 -4.16 0.54
N ASP A 161 13.16 -2.91 0.89
CA ASP A 161 13.16 -2.49 2.28
C ASP A 161 11.91 -1.63 2.55
N VAL A 162 11.18 -1.98 3.59
CA VAL A 162 10.18 -1.10 4.21
C VAL A 162 10.96 -0.05 5.00
N TYR A 163 10.64 1.24 4.87
CA TYR A 163 11.32 2.29 5.63
C TYR A 163 10.42 2.80 6.76
N VAL A 164 10.91 2.75 8.00
CA VAL A 164 10.27 3.31 9.19
C VAL A 164 10.78 4.73 9.42
N GLU A 165 9.87 5.68 9.54
CA GLU A 165 10.13 7.02 10.04
C GLU A 165 10.07 6.99 11.57
N THR A 166 11.20 7.29 12.21
CA THR A 166 11.33 7.37 13.67
C THR A 166 10.66 8.63 14.23
N GLU A 167 10.56 8.75 15.55
CA GLU A 167 10.04 9.97 16.22
C GLU A 167 10.82 11.24 15.86
N SER A 168 12.08 11.11 15.40
CA SER A 168 12.92 12.23 14.95
C SER A 168 12.77 12.57 13.47
N GLY A 169 11.90 11.87 12.72
CA GLY A 169 11.72 12.06 11.27
C GLY A 169 12.81 11.41 10.41
N GLU A 170 13.61 10.50 10.97
CA GLU A 170 14.65 9.76 10.23
C GLU A 170 14.06 8.49 9.61
N LEU A 171 14.38 8.23 8.33
CA LEU A 171 13.98 7.00 7.63
C LEU A 171 15.03 5.90 7.85
N VAL A 172 14.62 4.80 8.49
CA VAL A 172 15.44 3.60 8.73
C VAL A 172 14.82 2.37 8.07
N VAL A 173 15.62 1.36 7.73
CA VAL A 173 15.09 0.09 7.20
C VAL A 173 14.29 -0.65 8.29
N GLY A 174 13.15 -1.21 7.90
CA GLY A 174 12.17 -1.89 8.75
C GLY A 174 12.69 -3.21 9.30
N GLY A 175 12.12 -3.64 10.43
CA GLY A 175 12.61 -4.79 11.22
C GLY A 175 13.49 -4.42 12.42
N GLN A 176 13.59 -3.14 12.78
CA GLN A 176 14.21 -2.66 14.02
C GLN A 176 13.22 -2.63 15.20
N GLU A 177 13.75 -2.46 16.42
CA GLU A 177 13.01 -2.44 17.69
C GLU A 177 11.87 -1.42 17.68
N GLU A 178 10.69 -1.87 18.10
CA GLU A 178 9.42 -1.13 17.99
C GLU A 178 9.31 -0.03 19.06
N PRO A 179 8.57 1.07 18.79
CA PRO A 179 8.33 2.08 19.80
C PRO A 179 7.48 1.53 20.97
N GLU A 180 7.97 1.68 22.20
CA GLU A 180 7.34 1.12 23.41
C GLU A 180 6.00 1.79 23.80
N ASN A 181 5.73 3.01 23.34
CA ASN A 181 4.51 3.77 23.68
C ASN A 181 3.80 4.28 22.42
N VAL A 182 2.92 3.45 21.89
CA VAL A 182 2.08 3.79 20.72
C VAL A 182 0.72 4.32 21.18
N ASP A 183 0.39 5.55 20.81
CA ASP A 183 -0.92 6.13 21.08
C ASP A 183 -1.97 5.65 20.05
N VAL A 184 -2.85 4.75 20.49
CA VAL A 184 -3.98 4.22 19.68
C VAL A 184 -4.94 5.29 19.19
N SER A 185 -4.97 6.48 19.79
CA SER A 185 -5.80 7.59 19.32
C SER A 185 -5.37 8.08 17.94
N GLN A 186 -4.10 7.87 17.58
CA GLN A 186 -3.52 8.25 16.28
C GLN A 186 -3.79 7.20 15.17
N ALA A 187 -4.47 6.10 15.50
CA ALA A 187 -4.81 5.06 14.55
C ALA A 187 -5.79 5.56 13.48
N VAL A 188 -5.61 5.09 12.24
CA VAL A 188 -6.50 5.40 11.12
C VAL A 188 -7.93 4.94 11.45
N GLY A 189 -8.89 5.85 11.29
CA GLY A 189 -10.31 5.60 11.61
C GLY A 189 -10.69 5.85 13.07
N VAL A 190 -9.72 5.95 13.99
CA VAL A 190 -9.97 6.22 15.42
C VAL A 190 -9.91 7.73 15.72
N SER A 191 -8.94 8.44 15.14
CA SER A 191 -8.91 9.91 15.12
C SER A 191 -9.77 10.44 13.98
N GLY A 192 -10.62 11.44 14.26
CA GLY A 192 -11.53 12.05 13.26
C GLY A 192 -10.84 12.88 12.17
N GLU A 193 -9.52 12.77 11.99
CA GLU A 193 -8.76 13.49 10.98
C GLU A 193 -8.63 12.67 9.69
N THR A 194 -8.97 13.30 8.58
CA THR A 194 -8.83 12.74 7.24
C THR A 194 -7.35 12.60 6.88
N ALA A 195 -6.86 11.38 6.76
CA ALA A 195 -5.48 11.07 6.39
C ALA A 195 -5.16 11.58 4.98
N THR A 196 -4.30 12.60 4.90
CA THR A 196 -3.49 12.92 3.72
C THR A 196 -2.15 12.21 3.85
N ASP A 197 -1.70 11.63 2.74
CA ASP A 197 -0.37 11.04 2.50
C ASP A 197 -0.13 9.62 3.06
N ALA A 198 -0.67 8.62 2.33
CA ALA A 198 -0.28 7.22 2.49
C ALA A 198 0.87 6.77 1.56
N ASN A 199 1.28 7.57 0.56
CA ASN A 199 2.53 7.34 -0.18
C ASN A 199 2.94 8.60 -0.96
N GLY A 200 3.67 9.51 -0.31
CA GLY A 200 4.13 10.75 -0.92
C GLY A 200 5.31 10.53 -1.87
N SER A 201 5.03 10.30 -3.16
CA SER A 201 6.00 10.58 -4.23
C SER A 201 6.02 12.09 -4.47
N GLY A 202 6.80 12.80 -3.65
CA GLY A 202 7.06 14.23 -3.79
C GLY A 202 8.19 14.46 -4.79
N GLY A 203 7.83 14.69 -6.06
CA GLY A 203 8.75 15.28 -7.04
C GLY A 203 8.95 16.75 -6.70
N ASP A 204 10.12 17.10 -6.17
CA ASP A 204 10.52 18.47 -5.89
C ASP A 204 10.87 19.20 -7.20
N GLY A 205 9.86 19.84 -7.80
CA GLY A 205 10.05 20.78 -8.91
C GLY A 205 10.58 22.11 -8.39
N SER A 206 11.89 22.16 -8.14
CA SER A 206 12.58 23.40 -7.79
C SER A 206 12.47 24.42 -8.93
N SER A 207 11.52 25.35 -8.81
CA SER A 207 11.43 26.57 -9.61
C SER A 207 11.78 27.76 -8.72
N SER A 208 13.08 28.04 -8.61
CA SER A 208 13.65 29.33 -8.22
C SER A 208 14.21 29.95 -9.51
N GLU A 209 14.03 31.21 -9.90
CA GLU A 209 13.88 32.44 -9.13
C GLU A 209 13.16 33.51 -9.98
N ALA A 210 12.49 34.43 -9.30
CA ALA A 210 11.90 35.63 -9.87
C ALA A 210 12.79 36.87 -9.64
N PHE A 211 12.96 37.66 -10.70
CA PHE A 211 12.94 39.12 -10.77
C PHE A 211 14.01 40.01 -10.06
N GLY A 212 14.67 40.82 -10.91
CA GLY A 212 15.04 42.23 -10.69
C GLY A 212 16.54 42.50 -10.52
N SER A 213 17.17 43.56 -11.01
CA SER A 213 16.82 44.70 -11.86
C SER A 213 18.12 45.47 -12.16
N SER A 214 18.17 46.15 -13.32
CA SER A 214 18.97 47.36 -13.62
C SER A 214 20.48 47.27 -13.86
N GLY A 215 20.91 47.83 -15.02
CA GLY A 215 22.03 48.79 -15.03
C GLY A 215 23.17 48.59 -16.04
N ASN A 216 22.99 49.15 -17.24
CA ASN A 216 23.93 50.03 -17.97
C ASN A 216 25.36 49.54 -18.34
N GLY A 217 25.72 49.55 -19.63
CA GLY A 217 27.14 49.50 -20.06
C GLY A 217 27.41 49.21 -21.54
N SER A 218 27.72 50.27 -22.28
CA SER A 218 28.01 50.41 -23.73
C SER A 218 29.23 49.66 -24.31
N ARG A 219 29.30 49.69 -25.67
CA ARG A 219 30.42 49.44 -26.64
C ARG A 219 30.45 48.05 -27.30
N ASP A 220 30.59 47.87 -28.61
CA ASP A 220 30.86 48.74 -29.78
C ASP A 220 30.09 48.20 -31.01
#